data_AF-A0A1D1YL89-F1
#
_entry.id   AF-A0A1D1YL89-F1
#
_cell.length_a   1.000
_cell.length_b   1.000
_cell.length_c   1.000
_cell.angle_alpha   90.00
_cell.angle_beta   90.00
_cell.angle_gamma   90.00
#
_symmetry.space_group_name_H-M   'P 1'
#
loop_
_entity.id
_entity.type
_entity.pdbx_description
1 polymer ?
#
loop_
_entity_poly.entity_id
_entity_poly.type
_entity_poly.pdbx_seq_one_letter_code
_entity_poly.pdbx_strand_id
1 'polypeptide(L)'
;QIKAHPWHKIFHKRMPPEAMDLTSRLLQYSPSLRCTALEACAHPFFDELREPNARLPNGRPLPPLFNFKQEIAGASPELINKLIPEHVKRQSGLNILHPAGT
;
A
#
# COMPACT_ATOMS: atom_id res chain seq x y z
N GLN A 1 12.86 -11.94 -31.95
CA GLN A 1 11.79 -11.50 -31.02
C GLN A 1 12.16 -11.96 -29.62
N ILE A 2 12.36 -11.06 -28.66
CA ILE A 2 12.71 -11.43 -27.28
C ILE A 2 11.40 -11.73 -26.54
N LYS A 3 11.27 -12.93 -25.96
CA LYS A 3 10.12 -13.30 -25.13
C LYS A 3 10.36 -12.86 -23.69
N ALA A 4 9.31 -12.38 -23.04
CA ALA A 4 9.36 -12.04 -21.62
C ALA A 4 9.80 -13.25 -20.81
N HIS A 5 10.77 -13.06 -19.91
CA HIS A 5 11.12 -14.06 -18.94
C HIS A 5 10.08 -14.05 -17.80
N PRO A 6 9.49 -15.19 -17.43
CA PRO A 6 8.50 -15.24 -16.36
C PRO A 6 9.09 -14.77 -15.03
N TRP A 7 8.35 -13.94 -14.28
CA TRP A 7 8.78 -13.40 -12.98
C TRP A 7 9.18 -14.50 -11.97
N HIS A 8 8.47 -15.62 -11.93
CA HIS A 8 8.79 -16.76 -11.06
C HIS A 8 10.11 -17.47 -11.39
N LYS A 9 10.72 -17.19 -12.55
CA LYS A 9 12.07 -17.65 -12.91
C LYS A 9 13.15 -16.63 -12.59
N ILE A 10 12.78 -15.35 -12.48
CA ILE A 10 13.69 -14.26 -12.13
C ILE A 10 13.84 -14.20 -10.61
N PHE A 11 12.75 -14.41 -9.88
CA PHE A 11 12.74 -14.38 -8.43
C PHE A 11 12.95 -15.75 -7.79
N HIS A 12 13.64 -15.77 -6.65
CA HIS A 12 13.85 -16.98 -5.88
C HIS A 12 12.54 -17.51 -5.31
N LYS A 13 12.44 -18.84 -5.10
CA LYS A 13 11.24 -19.53 -4.55
C LYS A 13 10.71 -18.98 -3.20
N ARG A 14 11.51 -18.18 -2.48
CA ARG A 14 11.15 -17.58 -1.19
C ARG A 14 10.41 -16.24 -1.33
N MET A 15 10.24 -15.73 -2.54
CA MET A 15 9.56 -14.46 -2.74
C MET A 15 8.05 -14.60 -2.48
N PRO A 16 7.45 -13.73 -1.65
CA PRO A 16 6.00 -13.69 -1.48
C PRO A 16 5.29 -13.42 -2.81
N PRO A 17 4.16 -14.10 -3.10
CA PRO A 17 3.41 -13.88 -4.34
C PRO A 17 2.93 -12.43 -4.49
N GLU A 18 2.64 -11.74 -3.38
CA GLU A 18 2.23 -10.32 -3.36
C GLU A 18 3.35 -9.40 -3.81
N ALA A 19 4.61 -9.71 -3.50
CA ALA A 19 5.77 -8.94 -3.94
C ALA A 19 5.96 -9.04 -5.46
N MET A 20 5.73 -10.24 -6.00
CA MET A 20 5.79 -10.50 -7.44
C MET A 20 4.64 -9.78 -8.17
N ASP A 21 3.42 -9.81 -7.63
CA ASP A 21 2.28 -9.10 -8.21
C ASP A 21 2.54 -7.59 -8.26
N LEU A 22 2.98 -6.99 -7.15
CA LEU A 22 3.34 -5.57 -7.08
C LEU A 22 4.39 -5.20 -8.12
N THR A 23 5.45 -6.00 -8.23
CA THR A 23 6.52 -5.76 -9.19
C THR A 23 6.00 -5.81 -10.62
N SER A 24 5.11 -6.75 -10.92
CA SER A 24 4.50 -6.87 -12.24
C SER A 24 3.65 -5.65 -12.60
N ARG A 25 2.96 -5.03 -11.64
CA ARG A 25 2.16 -3.81 -11.83
C ARG A 25 3.01 -2.56 -12.00
N LEU A 26 4.17 -2.51 -11.34
CA LEU A 26 5.11 -1.39 -11.44
C LEU A 26 5.91 -1.43 -12.74
N LEU A 27 6.42 -2.60 -13.12
CA LEU A 27 7.32 -2.79 -14.25
C LEU A 27 6.56 -3.11 -15.54
N GLN A 28 5.58 -2.26 -15.86
CA GLN A 28 4.86 -2.29 -17.13
C GLN A 28 5.54 -1.39 -18.18
N TYR A 29 5.66 -1.89 -19.41
CA TYR A 29 6.19 -1.12 -20.53
C TYR A 29 5.31 0.10 -20.82
N SER A 30 4.00 -0.12 -20.96
CA SER A 30 3.02 0.94 -21.16
C SER A 30 2.88 1.77 -19.88
N PRO A 31 3.19 3.08 -19.90
CA PRO A 31 3.10 3.93 -18.72
C PRO A 31 1.69 3.99 -18.11
N SER A 32 0.66 3.92 -18.95
CA SER A 32 -0.75 3.93 -18.55
C SER A 32 -1.21 2.67 -17.81
N LEU A 33 -0.46 1.56 -17.92
CA LEU A 33 -0.76 0.31 -17.22
C LEU A 33 -0.02 0.21 -15.88
N ARG A 34 0.89 1.14 -15.58
CA ARG A 34 1.58 1.13 -14.29
C ARG A 34 0.60 1.53 -13.20
N CYS A 35 0.63 0.83 -12.08
CA CYS A 35 -0.10 1.29 -10.91
C CYS A 35 0.45 2.65 -10.45
N THR A 36 -0.45 3.50 -9.96
CA THR A 36 -0.07 4.78 -9.37
C THR A 36 0.66 4.57 -8.04
N ALA A 37 1.36 5.61 -7.58
CA ALA A 37 2.08 5.56 -6.30
C ALA A 37 1.14 5.22 -5.13
N LEU A 38 -0.06 5.80 -5.09
CA LEU A 38 -1.03 5.54 -4.03
C LEU A 38 -1.61 4.12 -4.10
N GLU A 39 -1.89 3.60 -5.29
CA GLU A 39 -2.33 2.22 -5.45
C GLU A 39 -1.25 1.22 -5.03
N ALA A 40 0.01 1.50 -5.35
CA ALA A 40 1.14 0.71 -4.88
C ALA A 40 1.26 0.78 -3.35
N CYS A 41 1.11 1.96 -2.76
CA CYS A 41 1.08 2.14 -1.31
C CYS A 41 -0.11 1.47 -0.63
N ALA A 42 -1.19 1.16 -1.35
CA ALA A 42 -2.37 0.43 -0.86
C ALA A 42 -2.31 -1.09 -1.15
N HIS A 43 -1.21 -1.57 -1.73
CA HIS A 43 -1.07 -2.98 -2.13
C HIS A 43 -1.02 -3.93 -0.92
N PRO A 44 -1.54 -5.17 -1.03
CA PRO A 44 -1.49 -6.18 0.04
C PRO A 44 -0.09 -6.53 0.53
N PHE A 45 0.92 -6.34 -0.33
CA PHE A 45 2.32 -6.52 0.06
C PHE A 45 2.72 -5.68 1.29
N PHE A 46 2.05 -4.55 1.52
CA PHE A 46 2.28 -3.67 2.66
C PHE A 46 1.24 -3.84 3.79
N ASP A 47 0.36 -4.85 3.74
CA ASP A 47 -0.66 -5.08 4.78
C ASP A 47 -0.03 -5.31 6.16
N GLU A 48 1.12 -5.97 6.23
CA GLU A 48 1.84 -6.18 7.49
C GLU A 48 2.19 -4.86 8.19
N LEU A 49 2.47 -3.78 7.44
CA LEU A 49 2.75 -2.46 8.01
C LEU A 49 1.50 -1.78 8.58
N ARG A 50 0.31 -2.25 8.19
CA ARG A 50 -1.01 -1.76 8.62
C ARG A 50 -1.56 -2.52 9.82
N GLU A 51 -0.85 -3.52 10.33
CA GLU A 51 -1.26 -4.21 11.54
C GLU A 51 -0.97 -3.36 12.78
N PRO A 52 -1.89 -3.29 13.77
CA PRO A 52 -1.75 -2.42 14.93
C PRO A 52 -0.55 -2.76 15.84
N ASN A 53 -0.05 -3.98 15.73
CA ASN A 53 1.11 -4.50 16.48
C ASN A 53 2.39 -4.59 15.62
N ALA A 54 2.38 -4.07 14.39
CA ALA A 54 3.53 -4.10 13.51
C ALA A 54 4.73 -3.36 14.11
N ARG A 55 5.89 -4.00 14.06
CA ARG A 55 7.14 -3.50 14.66
C ARG A 55 8.30 -3.76 13.73
N LEU A 56 9.35 -2.95 13.89
CA LEU A 56 10.63 -3.22 13.25
C LEU A 56 11.20 -4.56 13.75
N PRO A 57 12.07 -5.25 12.99
CA PRO A 57 12.69 -6.52 13.41
C PRO A 57 13.47 -6.44 14.74
N ASN A 58 13.86 -5.24 15.16
CA ASN A 58 14.51 -4.96 16.45
C ASN A 58 13.51 -4.71 17.61
N GLY A 59 12.21 -4.88 17.38
CA GLY A 59 11.13 -4.67 18.36
C GLY A 59 10.70 -3.22 18.58
N ARG A 60 11.35 -2.24 17.92
CA ARG A 60 10.98 -0.82 18.00
C ARG A 60 9.69 -0.54 17.21
N PRO A 61 8.93 0.51 17.57
CA PRO A 61 7.78 0.93 16.79
C PRO A 61 8.19 1.35 15.38
N LEU A 62 7.27 1.18 14.42
CA LEU A 62 7.43 1.73 13.08
C LEU A 62 7.48 3.28 13.12
N PRO A 63 8.19 3.93 12.18
CA PRO A 63 8.11 5.38 12.03
C PRO A 63 6.68 5.81 11.60
N PRO A 64 6.36 7.12 11.59
CA PRO A 64 5.08 7.58 11.03
C PRO A 64 4.95 7.19 9.56
N LEU A 65 4.02 6.27 9.25
CA LEU A 65 3.78 5.75 7.89
C LEU A 65 2.51 6.30 7.24
N PHE A 66 1.55 6.76 8.05
CA PHE A 66 0.17 7.05 7.63
C PHE A 66 -0.20 8.53 7.75
N ASN A 67 0.79 9.41 7.92
CA ASN A 67 0.65 10.85 8.07
C ASN A 67 0.49 11.57 6.71
N PHE A 68 -0.37 11.02 5.84
CA PHE A 68 -0.70 11.60 4.54
C PHE A 68 -1.33 13.00 4.69
N LYS A 69 -1.00 13.90 3.78
CA LYS A 69 -1.56 15.25 3.71
C LYS A 69 -2.22 15.45 2.35
N GLN A 70 -1.56 16.19 1.46
CA GLN A 70 -2.08 16.52 0.15
C GLN A 70 -1.98 15.33 -0.82
N GLU A 71 -1.19 14.29 -0.50
CA GLU A 71 -1.03 13.15 -1.41
C GLU A 71 -2.34 12.40 -1.63
N ILE A 72 -3.27 12.43 -0.67
CA ILE A 72 -4.57 11.76 -0.76
C ILE A 72 -5.70 12.67 -1.26
N ALA A 73 -5.43 13.95 -1.57
CA ALA A 73 -6.45 14.97 -1.85
C ALA A 73 -7.27 14.75 -3.14
N GLY A 74 -6.99 13.70 -3.91
CA GLY A 74 -7.79 13.26 -5.06
C GLY A 74 -8.00 11.75 -5.11
N ALA A 75 -7.67 11.04 -4.02
CA ALA A 75 -7.83 9.59 -3.95
C ALA A 75 -9.30 9.23 -3.71
N SER A 76 -9.73 8.07 -4.24
CA SER A 76 -11.06 7.57 -3.94
C SER A 76 -11.19 7.23 -2.44
N PRO A 77 -12.40 7.34 -1.86
CA PRO A 77 -12.62 6.96 -0.46
C PRO A 77 -12.19 5.52 -0.14
N GLU A 78 -12.38 4.61 -1.10
CA GLU A 78 -11.93 3.22 -1.00
C GLU A 78 -10.41 3.11 -0.85
N LEU A 79 -9.66 3.89 -1.64
CA LEU A 79 -8.21 3.89 -1.59
C LEU A 79 -7.71 4.49 -0.27
N ILE A 80 -8.34 5.57 0.20
CA ILE A 80 -8.03 6.18 1.50
C ILE A 80 -8.27 5.19 2.64
N ASN A 81 -9.37 4.44 2.60
CA ASN A 81 -9.67 3.41 3.60
C ASN A 81 -8.67 2.26 3.60
N LYS A 82 -8.08 1.92 2.45
CA LYS A 82 -6.98 0.94 2.36
C LYS A 82 -5.65 1.51 2.83
N LEU A 83 -5.39 2.79 2.57
CA LEU A 83 -4.14 3.45 2.95
C LEU A 83 -4.05 3.74 4.45
N ILE A 84 -5.16 4.14 5.08
CA ILE A 84 -5.21 4.58 6.47
C ILE A 84 -6.05 3.59 7.29
N PRO A 85 -5.42 2.72 8.10
CA PRO A 85 -6.13 1.76 8.94
C PRO A 85 -7.00 2.44 10.01
N GLU A 86 -8.08 1.79 10.43
CA GLU A 86 -9.01 2.32 11.42
C GLU A 86 -8.35 2.68 12.77
N HIS A 87 -7.37 1.90 13.22
CA HIS A 87 -6.67 2.18 14.46
C HIS A 87 -5.82 3.47 14.38
N VAL A 88 -5.31 3.80 13.19
CA VAL A 88 -4.56 5.05 12.94
C VAL A 88 -5.48 6.24 12.89
N LYS A 89 -6.68 6.11 12.29
CA LYS A 89 -7.70 7.17 12.26
C LYS A 89 -8.08 7.58 13.68
N ARG A 90 -8.27 6.59 14.56
CA ARG A 90 -8.58 6.80 15.98
C ARG A 90 -7.44 7.47 16.75
N GLN A 91 -6.18 7.10 16.48
CA GLN A 91 -5.00 7.69 17.15
C GLN A 91 -4.65 9.09 16.64
N SER A 92 -4.83 9.36 15.34
CA SER A 92 -4.40 10.63 14.74
C SER A 92 -5.36 11.79 15.01
N GLY A 93 -6.47 11.58 15.71
CA GLY A 93 -7.49 12.64 15.88
C GLY A 93 -8.03 13.15 14.54
N LEU A 94 -7.85 12.38 13.45
CA LEU A 94 -8.50 12.62 12.18
C LEU A 94 -9.97 12.23 12.38
N ASN A 95 -10.74 13.16 12.94
CA ASN A 95 -12.16 13.28 12.68
C ASN A 95 -12.32 13.43 11.16
N ILE A 96 -12.26 12.31 10.44
CA ILE A 96 -12.85 12.21 9.12
C ILE A 96 -14.30 12.60 9.34
N LEU A 97 -14.68 13.77 8.83
CA LEU A 97 -16.03 14.32 8.95
C LEU A 97 -17.04 13.18 8.76
N HIS A 98 -17.69 12.79 9.86
CA HIS A 98 -19.03 12.26 9.76
C HIS A 98 -19.89 13.42 9.24
N PRO A 99 -20.62 13.30 8.12
CA PRO A 99 -21.84 14.05 8.02
C PRO A 99 -22.78 13.45 9.07
N ALA A 100 -23.04 14.24 10.11
CA ALA A 100 -24.07 13.95 11.08
C ALA A 100 -25.41 13.73 10.38
N GLY A 101 -26.11 12.68 10.81
CA GLY A 101 -27.57 12.62 10.97
C GLY A 101 -28.47 13.06 9.81
N THR A 102 -29.28 12.10 9.37
CA THR A 102 -30.74 12.30 9.27
C THR A 102 -31.43 11.06 9.82
#